data_AF-A0A8C8YFF5-F1
#
_entry.id   AF-A0A8C8YFF5-F1
#
_cell.length_a   1.000
_cell.length_b   1.000
_cell.length_c   1.000
_cell.angle_alpha   90.00
_cell.angle_beta   90.00
_cell.angle_gamma   90.00
#
_symmetry.space_group_name_H-M   'P 1'
#
loop_
_entity.id
_entity.type
_entity.pdbx_description
1 polymer ?
#
loop_
_entity_poly.entity_id
_entity_poly.type
_entity_poly.pdbx_seq_one_letter_code
_entity_poly.pdbx_strand_id
1 'polypeptide(L)'
;MDALESLLDEVSLEGLDGLCLPALWSRLETRVPPFPLPLEPYTQEFLWRALATHPGISFFEEPRERPDLQLQDRYEEIDLETGILESRRDPVPLEDVYPIHMILENKDGIQGSCRYFKERKNITNDIRTKSLQPRCTMVEAFDRWGKKLIIVASQAMRYRALIGQEGDPDLKLPDFSYCILERLGRSRWQGELQRDLHSTAFKVDAGKLHYHRKILNKNGLITMQSHVIRLPTGAQQHSILLLLNRFHVDRRSKYDILMEKLSAMLSTRSNQMETLGKLREELGLCERTFKRLYQYMLNAGLAKVVSLPLQEIHPECGPCKTKKGTDVMVRCLKLLKEFKRKVEDDQEEDEDEEVISKAVRPMDIVFERDMLTQTYELIERRGTKGISQAEIRVAMNVGKLEARMLCRLLQRFKVDYPA
;
A
#
# COMPACT_ATOMS: atom_id res chain seq x y z
N MET A 1 -20.51 13.08 5.60
CA MET A 1 -19.70 14.28 5.26
C MET A 1 -20.61 15.20 4.49
N ASP A 2 -20.74 16.45 4.92
CA ASP A 2 -21.57 17.41 4.19
C ASP A 2 -20.88 17.89 2.89
N ALA A 3 -21.55 18.74 2.10
CA ALA A 3 -21.02 19.24 0.84
C ALA A 3 -19.73 20.08 1.01
N LEU A 4 -19.63 20.87 2.07
CA LEU A 4 -18.50 21.77 2.30
C LEU A 4 -17.29 21.01 2.85
N GLU A 5 -17.52 20.08 3.77
CA GLU A 5 -16.49 19.15 4.24
C GLU A 5 -15.93 18.33 3.08
N SER A 6 -16.81 17.82 2.22
CA SER A 6 -16.39 17.06 1.03
C SER A 6 -15.54 17.91 0.09
N LEU A 7 -15.96 19.15 -0.17
CA LEU A 7 -15.21 20.12 -0.97
C LEU A 7 -13.81 20.37 -0.40
N LEU A 8 -13.71 20.68 0.90
CA LEU A 8 -12.43 20.95 1.55
C LEU A 8 -11.53 19.71 1.61
N ASP A 9 -12.12 18.53 1.79
CA ASP A 9 -11.43 17.25 1.78
C ASP A 9 -10.84 16.95 0.39
N GLU A 10 -11.57 17.18 -0.71
CA GLU A 10 -11.02 17.03 -2.07
C GLU A 10 -9.84 17.96 -2.31
N VAL A 11 -9.96 19.23 -1.91
CA VAL A 11 -8.86 20.21 -2.06
C VAL A 11 -7.65 19.81 -1.21
N SER A 12 -7.88 19.25 -0.02
CA SER A 12 -6.82 18.82 0.89
C SER A 12 -6.06 17.59 0.39
N LEU A 13 -6.75 16.66 -0.29
CA LEU A 13 -6.18 15.45 -0.85
C LEU A 13 -5.23 15.68 -2.02
N GLU A 14 -5.38 16.77 -2.75
CA GLU A 14 -4.51 17.09 -3.88
C GLU A 14 -3.11 17.54 -3.44
N GLY A 15 -2.89 17.73 -2.14
CA GLY A 15 -1.56 17.97 -1.59
C GLY A 15 -1.04 19.39 -1.84
N LEU A 16 0.26 19.58 -1.69
CA LEU A 16 0.90 20.90 -1.83
C LEU A 16 0.80 21.49 -3.24
N ASP A 17 0.73 20.61 -4.24
CA ASP A 17 0.58 20.96 -5.67
C ASP A 17 -0.82 21.48 -6.00
N GLY A 18 -1.81 21.23 -5.13
CA GLY A 18 -3.19 21.67 -5.30
C GLY A 18 -3.83 21.21 -6.59
N LEU A 19 -4.92 21.88 -6.99
CA LEU A 19 -5.67 21.57 -8.20
C LEU A 19 -6.31 22.80 -8.83
N CYS A 20 -6.61 22.72 -10.13
CA CYS A 20 -7.37 23.73 -10.86
C CYS A 20 -8.90 23.49 -10.76
N LEU A 21 -9.70 24.50 -11.10
CA LEU A 21 -11.17 24.42 -11.03
C LEU A 21 -11.77 23.24 -11.84
N PRO A 22 -11.40 23.00 -13.11
CA PRO A 22 -11.92 21.85 -13.86
C PRO A 22 -11.60 20.50 -13.20
N ALA A 23 -10.37 20.36 -12.66
CA ALA A 23 -9.98 19.15 -11.93
C ALA A 23 -10.81 18.97 -10.65
N LEU A 24 -11.15 20.07 -9.94
CA LEU A 24 -11.97 20.01 -8.73
C LEU A 24 -13.37 19.48 -9.03
N TRP A 25 -13.98 19.98 -10.10
CA TRP A 25 -15.31 19.53 -10.52
C TRP A 25 -15.30 18.06 -10.91
N SER A 26 -14.30 17.62 -11.69
CA SER A 26 -14.14 16.20 -12.04
C SER A 26 -13.96 15.30 -10.82
N ARG A 27 -13.17 15.73 -9.81
CA ARG A 27 -13.01 14.99 -8.54
C ARG A 27 -14.28 14.91 -7.73
N LEU A 28 -15.04 15.99 -7.63
CA LEU A 28 -16.32 15.99 -6.91
C LEU A 28 -17.39 15.13 -7.61
N GLU A 29 -17.43 15.16 -8.94
CA GLU A 29 -18.38 14.36 -9.73
C GLU A 29 -18.14 12.85 -9.59
N THR A 30 -16.87 12.45 -9.53
CA THR A 30 -16.44 11.05 -9.43
C THR A 30 -16.24 10.55 -7.99
N ARG A 31 -16.59 11.36 -6.98
CA ARG A 31 -16.37 11.04 -5.56
C ARG A 31 -17.20 9.84 -5.10
N VAL A 32 -16.65 9.04 -4.19
CA VAL A 32 -17.36 7.93 -3.51
C VAL A 32 -17.26 8.07 -1.99
N PRO A 33 -18.34 8.32 -1.23
CA PRO A 33 -19.74 8.40 -1.66
C PRO A 33 -20.03 9.61 -2.56
N PRO A 34 -21.11 9.55 -3.37
CA PRO A 34 -21.47 10.63 -4.28
C PRO A 34 -21.57 11.97 -3.57
N PHE A 35 -21.11 13.02 -4.24
CA PHE A 35 -21.22 14.37 -3.75
C PHE A 35 -22.70 14.77 -3.59
N PRO A 36 -23.11 15.39 -2.46
CA PRO A 36 -24.52 15.53 -2.12
C PRO A 36 -25.27 16.60 -2.93
N LEU A 37 -24.58 17.43 -3.73
CA LEU A 37 -25.18 18.50 -4.52
C LEU A 37 -24.90 18.31 -6.03
N PRO A 38 -25.84 18.67 -6.92
CA PRO A 38 -25.57 18.67 -8.36
C PRO A 38 -24.58 19.79 -8.71
N LEU A 39 -23.57 19.49 -9.52
CA LEU A 39 -22.49 20.44 -9.91
C LEU A 39 -22.92 21.40 -11.03
N GLU A 40 -24.10 22.00 -10.88
CA GLU A 40 -24.61 23.05 -11.77
C GLU A 40 -23.90 24.40 -11.52
N PRO A 41 -23.95 25.35 -12.47
CA PRO A 41 -23.22 26.63 -12.36
C PRO A 41 -23.48 27.40 -11.05
N TYR A 42 -24.72 27.42 -10.56
CA TYR A 42 -25.06 28.06 -9.28
C TYR A 42 -24.43 27.34 -8.09
N THR A 43 -24.39 26.02 -8.10
CA THR A 43 -23.71 25.22 -7.06
C THR A 43 -22.21 25.44 -7.12
N GLN A 44 -21.61 25.45 -8.31
CA GLN A 44 -20.17 25.71 -8.47
C GLN A 44 -19.79 27.09 -7.94
N GLU A 45 -20.60 28.11 -8.21
CA GLU A 45 -20.43 29.46 -7.67
C GLU A 45 -20.57 29.48 -6.13
N PHE A 46 -21.53 28.74 -5.57
CA PHE A 46 -21.66 28.57 -4.11
C PHE A 46 -20.42 27.92 -3.49
N LEU A 47 -19.92 26.83 -4.08
CA LEU A 47 -18.72 26.12 -3.63
C LEU A 47 -17.47 27.01 -3.77
N TRP A 48 -17.37 27.79 -4.86
CA TRP A 48 -16.32 28.78 -5.04
C TRP A 48 -16.31 29.81 -3.91
N ARG A 49 -17.48 30.37 -3.55
CA ARG A 49 -17.57 31.31 -2.42
C ARG A 49 -17.16 30.66 -1.11
N ALA A 50 -17.53 29.40 -0.88
CA ALA A 50 -17.06 28.67 0.30
C ALA A 50 -15.53 28.57 0.32
N LEU A 51 -14.88 28.23 -0.80
CA LEU A 51 -13.42 28.19 -0.88
C LEU A 51 -12.77 29.57 -0.70
N ALA A 52 -13.31 30.60 -1.38
CA ALA A 52 -12.80 31.96 -1.31
C ALA A 52 -12.89 32.53 0.11
N THR A 53 -13.94 32.20 0.86
CA THR A 53 -14.14 32.68 2.23
C THR A 53 -13.41 31.83 3.29
N HIS A 54 -12.93 30.63 2.95
CA HIS A 54 -12.34 29.72 3.93
C HIS A 54 -10.88 30.06 4.29
N PRO A 55 -10.54 30.38 5.55
CA PRO A 55 -9.22 30.90 5.92
C PRO A 55 -8.07 29.93 5.60
N GLY A 56 -8.32 28.62 5.70
CA GLY A 56 -7.34 27.57 5.41
C GLY A 56 -7.11 27.27 3.91
N ILE A 57 -7.78 27.98 3.00
CA ILE A 57 -7.57 27.86 1.55
C ILE A 57 -6.75 29.05 1.03
N SER A 58 -5.79 28.75 0.17
CA SER A 58 -4.93 29.73 -0.51
C SER A 58 -4.98 29.49 -2.02
N PHE A 59 -4.79 30.57 -2.78
CA PHE A 59 -4.86 30.56 -4.23
C PHE A 59 -3.53 31.00 -4.83
N PHE A 60 -3.08 30.27 -5.84
CA PHE A 60 -1.83 30.49 -6.52
C PHE A 60 -2.03 30.54 -8.03
N GLU A 61 -1.21 31.33 -8.70
CA GLU A 61 -1.07 31.35 -10.15
C GLU A 61 0.21 30.61 -10.52
N GLU A 62 0.08 29.54 -11.31
CA GLU A 62 1.22 28.79 -11.86
C GLU A 62 1.76 29.41 -13.16
N PRO A 63 3.05 29.24 -13.46
CA PRO A 63 3.67 29.80 -14.66
C PRO A 63 3.14 29.19 -15.96
N ARG A 64 2.60 27.96 -15.92
CA ARG A 64 2.07 27.23 -17.07
C ARG A 64 0.68 26.68 -16.76
N GLU A 65 -0.14 26.56 -17.79
CA GLU A 65 -1.43 25.89 -17.67
C GLU A 65 -1.24 24.40 -17.41
N ARG A 66 -2.04 23.87 -16.49
CA ARG A 66 -2.03 22.45 -16.15
C ARG A 66 -2.79 21.64 -17.22
N PRO A 67 -2.28 20.49 -17.67
CA PRO A 67 -3.02 19.59 -18.54
C PRO A 67 -4.29 19.07 -17.85
N ASP A 68 -5.25 18.61 -18.65
CA ASP A 68 -6.52 18.10 -18.14
C ASP A 68 -6.31 16.83 -17.30
N LEU A 69 -6.99 16.79 -16.16
CA LEU A 69 -6.96 15.64 -15.27
C LEU A 69 -7.73 14.48 -15.90
N GLN A 70 -7.02 13.41 -16.23
CA GLN A 70 -7.63 12.18 -16.71
C GLN A 70 -7.81 11.20 -15.55
N LEU A 71 -9.06 11.05 -15.11
CA LEU A 71 -9.43 10.06 -14.10
C LEU A 71 -9.62 8.71 -14.80
N GLN A 72 -8.70 7.78 -14.56
CA GLN A 72 -8.81 6.42 -15.05
C GLN A 72 -9.30 5.51 -13.92
N ASP A 73 -10.42 4.82 -14.14
CA ASP A 73 -10.81 3.72 -13.26
C ASP A 73 -9.99 2.48 -13.63
N ARG A 74 -9.04 2.11 -12.76
CA ARG A 74 -8.20 0.93 -12.96
C ARG A 74 -8.98 -0.37 -12.84
N TYR A 75 -10.27 -0.34 -12.49
CA TYR A 75 -11.08 -1.54 -12.28
C TYR A 75 -12.20 -1.71 -13.32
N GLU A 76 -12.30 -0.84 -14.34
CA GLU A 76 -13.25 -1.03 -15.44
C GLU A 76 -12.97 -2.31 -16.25
N GLU A 77 -11.70 -2.72 -16.36
CA GLU A 77 -11.27 -3.90 -17.13
C GLU A 77 -11.00 -5.14 -16.24
N ILE A 78 -11.77 -5.34 -15.16
CA ILE A 78 -11.71 -6.60 -14.41
C ILE A 78 -12.38 -7.71 -15.23
N ASP A 79 -11.67 -8.82 -15.44
CA ASP A 79 -12.27 -10.03 -16.01
C ASP A 79 -13.32 -10.62 -15.04
N LEU A 80 -14.58 -10.63 -15.46
CA LEU A 80 -15.71 -11.17 -14.69
C LEU A 80 -15.57 -12.67 -14.35
N GLU A 81 -14.82 -13.44 -15.14
CA GLU A 81 -14.65 -14.87 -14.90
C GLU A 81 -13.64 -15.13 -13.78
N THR A 82 -12.48 -14.44 -13.81
CA THR A 82 -11.36 -14.67 -12.88
C THR A 82 -11.26 -13.66 -11.75
N GLY A 83 -11.88 -12.48 -11.88
CA GLY A 83 -11.74 -11.35 -10.96
C GLY A 83 -10.34 -10.71 -11.00
N ILE A 84 -9.55 -10.98 -12.03
CA ILE A 84 -8.19 -10.46 -12.23
C ILE A 84 -8.25 -9.31 -13.23
N LEU A 85 -7.46 -8.27 -13.00
CA LEU A 85 -7.32 -7.18 -13.95
C LEU A 85 -6.56 -7.65 -15.20
N GLU A 86 -7.20 -7.58 -16.36
CA GLU A 86 -6.53 -7.83 -17.64
C GLU A 86 -6.21 -6.47 -18.27
N SER A 87 -4.91 -6.15 -18.37
CA SER A 87 -4.49 -5.00 -19.16
C SER A 87 -4.65 -5.39 -20.63
N ARG A 88 -5.77 -5.00 -21.27
CA ARG A 88 -6.03 -5.35 -22.68
C ARG A 88 -5.22 -4.51 -23.66
N ARG A 89 -4.65 -3.40 -23.20
CA ARG A 89 -3.85 -2.47 -23.99
C ARG A 89 -2.45 -2.36 -23.40
N ASP A 90 -1.47 -2.11 -24.27
CA ASP A 90 -0.18 -1.61 -23.82
C ASP A 90 -0.41 -0.28 -23.07
N PRO A 91 0.23 -0.06 -21.91
CA PRO A 91 0.05 1.17 -21.17
C PRO A 91 0.55 2.32 -22.03
N VAL A 92 -0.39 3.10 -22.58
CA VAL A 92 -0.07 4.40 -23.17
C VAL A 92 0.52 5.22 -22.03
N PRO A 93 1.75 5.77 -22.15
CA PRO A 93 2.31 6.62 -21.12
C PRO A 93 1.43 7.86 -21.00
N LEU A 94 0.50 7.85 -20.06
CA LEU A 94 -0.25 9.04 -19.69
C LEU A 94 0.74 9.97 -19.00
N GLU A 95 0.75 11.23 -19.44
CA GLU A 95 1.59 12.24 -18.82
C GLU A 95 1.16 12.42 -17.37
N ASP A 96 2.07 12.19 -16.43
CA ASP A 96 1.78 12.39 -15.01
C ASP A 96 1.58 13.88 -14.76
N VAL A 97 0.31 14.28 -14.57
CA VAL A 97 -0.10 15.66 -14.25
C VAL A 97 0.53 16.14 -12.93
N TYR A 98 1.01 15.20 -12.10
CA TYR A 98 1.52 15.45 -10.75
C TYR A 98 2.93 14.85 -10.55
N PRO A 99 3.95 15.32 -11.30
CA PRO A 99 5.29 14.79 -11.17
C PRO A 99 5.88 15.11 -9.79
N ILE A 100 6.53 14.13 -9.17
CA ILE A 100 7.04 14.28 -7.80
C ILE A 100 8.23 15.24 -7.76
N HIS A 101 8.08 16.30 -6.98
CA HIS A 101 9.08 17.32 -6.69
C HIS A 101 8.99 17.66 -5.20
N MET A 102 9.69 16.86 -4.40
CA MET A 102 9.62 16.97 -2.95
C MET A 102 10.27 18.27 -2.47
N ILE A 103 9.58 18.99 -1.60
CA ILE A 103 10.14 20.12 -0.88
C ILE A 103 10.78 19.58 0.40
N LEU A 104 12.11 19.66 0.46
CA LEU A 104 12.91 19.19 1.60
C LEU A 104 13.25 20.38 2.50
N GLU A 105 13.15 20.17 3.81
CA GLU A 105 13.70 21.08 4.84
C GLU A 105 13.27 22.54 4.69
N ASN A 106 11.99 22.79 4.42
CA ASN A 106 11.48 24.15 4.35
C ASN A 106 11.49 24.80 5.76
N LYS A 107 12.08 25.99 5.86
CA LYS A 107 12.13 26.80 7.10
C LYS A 107 10.74 27.14 7.65
N ASP A 108 9.74 27.20 6.76
CA ASP A 108 8.35 27.50 7.11
C ASP A 108 7.56 26.25 7.56
N GLY A 109 8.21 25.07 7.65
CA GLY A 109 7.57 23.81 8.05
C GLY A 109 6.60 23.24 7.01
N ILE A 110 6.66 23.71 5.76
CA ILE A 110 5.81 23.21 4.67
C ILE A 110 6.37 21.89 4.15
N GLN A 111 5.55 20.84 4.16
CA GLN A 111 5.86 19.53 3.63
C GLN A 111 4.97 19.20 2.43
N GLY A 112 5.54 18.48 1.46
CA GLY A 112 4.81 17.93 0.32
C GLY A 112 5.56 18.02 -1.00
N SER A 113 4.88 17.65 -2.07
CA SER A 113 5.39 17.67 -3.43
C SER A 113 4.72 18.76 -4.27
N CYS A 114 5.52 19.66 -4.85
CA CYS A 114 5.04 20.66 -5.80
C CYS A 114 6.16 21.12 -6.74
N ARG A 115 5.93 21.01 -8.06
CA ARG A 115 6.93 21.34 -9.08
C ARG A 115 7.24 22.84 -9.12
N TYR A 116 6.20 23.66 -9.08
CA TYR A 116 6.30 25.11 -9.23
C TYR A 116 6.29 25.86 -7.90
N PHE A 117 6.68 25.20 -6.79
CA PHE A 117 6.56 25.76 -5.45
C PHE A 117 7.20 27.15 -5.29
N LYS A 118 8.36 27.38 -5.91
CA LYS A 118 9.09 28.66 -5.88
C LYS A 118 8.63 29.67 -6.95
N GLU A 119 8.03 29.18 -8.03
CA GLU A 119 7.67 29.97 -9.21
C GLU A 119 6.22 30.47 -9.15
N ARG A 120 5.36 29.78 -8.41
CA ARG A 120 3.95 30.13 -8.27
C ARG A 120 3.77 31.45 -7.51
N LYS A 121 2.84 32.28 -7.97
CA LYS A 121 2.51 33.56 -7.35
C LYS A 121 1.30 33.42 -6.46
N ASN A 122 1.37 33.87 -5.21
CA ASN A 122 0.20 33.89 -4.32
C ASN A 122 -0.76 35.02 -4.74
N ILE A 123 -1.96 34.66 -5.17
CA ILE A 123 -3.03 35.57 -5.62
C ILE A 123 -4.24 35.56 -4.69
N THR A 124 -4.08 35.02 -3.47
CA THR A 124 -5.17 34.95 -2.48
C THR A 124 -5.77 36.33 -2.20
N ASN A 125 -4.95 37.38 -2.14
CA ASN A 125 -5.42 38.75 -1.92
C ASN A 125 -6.18 39.34 -3.12
N ASP A 126 -6.01 38.81 -4.32
CA ASP A 126 -6.75 39.23 -5.51
C ASP A 126 -8.14 38.58 -5.53
N ILE A 127 -8.26 37.37 -4.98
CA ILE A 127 -9.52 36.61 -4.90
C ILE A 127 -10.36 36.98 -3.68
N ARG A 128 -9.73 37.34 -2.55
CA ARG A 128 -10.45 37.73 -1.33
C ARG A 128 -9.79 38.87 -0.58
N THR A 129 -10.60 39.58 0.19
CA THR A 129 -10.14 40.59 1.16
C THR A 129 -9.59 39.94 2.43
N LYS A 130 -8.86 40.73 3.24
CA LYS A 130 -8.38 40.28 4.57
C LYS A 130 -9.52 39.89 5.53
N SER A 131 -10.72 40.45 5.34
CA SER A 131 -11.94 40.11 6.08
C SER A 131 -12.68 38.90 5.49
N LEU A 132 -12.00 38.09 4.68
CA LEU A 132 -12.54 36.86 4.07
C LEU A 132 -13.77 37.10 3.18
N GLN A 133 -13.90 38.27 2.56
CA GLN A 133 -14.94 38.54 1.57
C GLN A 133 -14.43 38.29 0.15
N PRO A 134 -15.15 37.55 -0.71
CA PRO A 134 -14.75 37.29 -2.08
C PRO A 134 -14.75 38.59 -2.91
N ARG A 135 -13.78 38.73 -3.81
CA ARG A 135 -13.62 39.89 -4.71
C ARG A 135 -14.09 39.62 -6.13
N CYS A 136 -14.19 38.36 -6.51
CA CYS A 136 -14.63 37.93 -7.83
C CYS A 136 -15.47 36.65 -7.74
N THR A 137 -16.32 36.48 -8.74
CA THR A 137 -17.07 35.24 -8.98
C THR A 137 -16.16 34.14 -9.55
N MET A 138 -16.66 32.91 -9.58
CA MET A 138 -15.94 31.76 -10.14
C MET A 138 -15.59 31.99 -11.61
N VAL A 139 -16.55 32.52 -12.38
CA VAL A 139 -16.39 32.80 -13.81
C VAL A 139 -15.33 33.86 -14.04
N GLU A 140 -15.40 34.99 -13.33
CA GLU A 140 -14.39 36.06 -13.45
C GLU A 140 -12.98 35.58 -13.05
N ALA A 141 -12.87 34.72 -12.03
CA ALA A 141 -11.59 34.13 -11.64
C ALA A 141 -11.06 33.20 -12.73
N PHE A 142 -11.91 32.35 -13.30
CA PHE A 142 -11.51 31.43 -14.35
C PHE A 142 -11.17 32.16 -15.66
N ASP A 143 -11.90 33.22 -16.03
CA ASP A 143 -11.59 34.03 -17.22
C ASP A 143 -10.24 34.73 -17.09
N ARG A 144 -9.84 35.11 -15.87
CA ARG A 144 -8.61 35.86 -15.63
C ARG A 144 -7.37 34.98 -15.52
N TRP A 145 -7.48 33.82 -14.87
CA TRP A 145 -6.33 32.95 -14.55
C TRP A 145 -6.41 31.56 -15.21
N GLY A 146 -7.58 31.16 -15.70
CA GLY A 146 -7.80 29.88 -16.37
C GLY A 146 -7.32 28.68 -15.56
N LYS A 147 -6.67 27.73 -16.25
CA LYS A 147 -6.07 26.53 -15.64
C LYS A 147 -4.79 26.79 -14.85
N LYS A 148 -4.29 28.03 -14.82
CA LYS A 148 -3.15 28.44 -13.97
C LYS A 148 -3.58 28.73 -12.54
N LEU A 149 -4.87 28.94 -12.30
CA LEU A 149 -5.42 29.12 -10.95
C LEU A 149 -5.40 27.78 -10.20
N ILE A 150 -4.54 27.69 -9.19
CA ILE A 150 -4.38 26.52 -8.34
C ILE A 150 -4.89 26.82 -6.93
N ILE A 151 -5.77 25.95 -6.45
CA ILE A 151 -6.37 25.99 -5.12
C ILE A 151 -5.58 25.03 -4.24
N VAL A 152 -5.09 25.53 -3.10
CA VAL A 152 -4.25 24.76 -2.18
C VAL A 152 -4.79 24.90 -0.76
N ALA A 153 -4.98 23.78 -0.08
CA ALA A 153 -5.30 23.77 1.35
C ALA A 153 -4.05 23.96 2.23
N SER A 154 -4.25 24.54 3.41
CA SER A 154 -3.20 24.72 4.41
C SER A 154 -2.54 23.39 4.81
N GLN A 155 -1.30 23.45 5.31
CA GLN A 155 -0.56 22.27 5.76
C GLN A 155 -1.37 21.43 6.76
N ALA A 156 -2.02 22.07 7.73
CA ALA A 156 -2.81 21.40 8.75
C ALA A 156 -4.02 20.63 8.16
N MET A 157 -4.72 21.23 7.19
CA MET A 157 -5.86 20.59 6.52
C MET A 157 -5.42 19.40 5.67
N ARG A 158 -4.34 19.54 4.91
CA ARG A 158 -3.75 18.44 4.12
C ARG A 158 -3.30 17.29 5.02
N TYR A 159 -2.59 17.61 6.09
CA TYR A 159 -2.11 16.63 7.06
C TYR A 159 -3.28 15.85 7.68
N ARG A 160 -4.32 16.56 8.11
CA ARG A 160 -5.53 15.98 8.69
C ARG A 160 -6.29 15.10 7.70
N ALA A 161 -6.38 15.51 6.43
CA ALA A 161 -7.01 14.70 5.39
C ALA A 161 -6.26 13.38 5.19
N LEU A 162 -4.93 13.39 5.11
CA LEU A 162 -4.14 12.18 4.83
C LEU A 162 -4.13 11.18 5.98
N ILE A 163 -4.09 11.65 7.23
CA ILE A 163 -4.04 10.79 8.42
C ILE A 163 -5.42 10.24 8.79
N GLY A 164 -6.49 10.92 8.38
CA GLY A 164 -7.84 10.54 8.72
C GLY A 164 -8.23 10.98 10.13
N GLN A 165 -9.49 10.75 10.51
CA GLN A 165 -10.03 11.26 11.77
C GLN A 165 -9.44 10.60 13.02
N GLU A 166 -9.16 9.30 12.90
CA GLU A 166 -8.67 8.45 14.00
C GLU A 166 -7.15 8.53 14.22
N GLY A 167 -6.40 9.14 13.29
CA GLY A 167 -4.95 9.18 13.40
C GLY A 167 -4.44 10.36 14.23
N ASP A 168 -3.24 10.18 14.77
CA ASP A 168 -2.58 11.13 15.67
C ASP A 168 -2.19 12.44 14.95
N PRO A 169 -2.75 13.60 15.36
CA PRO A 169 -2.43 14.90 14.77
C PRO A 169 -1.01 15.39 15.06
N ASP A 170 -0.36 14.89 16.12
CA ASP A 170 0.99 15.30 16.54
C ASP A 170 2.10 14.40 15.98
N LEU A 171 1.72 13.34 15.26
CA LEU A 171 2.65 12.50 14.54
C LEU A 171 3.56 13.35 13.65
N LYS A 172 4.84 13.03 13.55
CA LYS A 172 5.77 13.70 12.62
C LYS A 172 6.29 12.69 11.62
N LEU A 173 5.93 12.92 10.35
CA LEU A 173 6.35 12.07 9.26
C LEU A 173 7.58 12.66 8.55
N PRO A 174 8.56 11.84 8.16
CA PRO A 174 9.61 12.26 7.25
C PRO A 174 9.02 12.76 5.92
N ASP A 175 9.65 13.76 5.31
CA ASP A 175 9.18 14.39 4.05
C ASP A 175 8.87 13.34 2.96
N PHE A 176 9.70 12.30 2.85
CA PHE A 176 9.49 11.21 1.89
C PHE A 176 8.23 10.40 2.17
N SER A 177 8.01 10.02 3.43
CA SER A 177 6.81 9.29 3.85
C SER A 177 5.55 10.14 3.67
N TYR A 178 5.63 11.45 3.94
CA TYR A 178 4.53 12.38 3.72
C TYR A 178 4.18 12.53 2.23
N CYS A 179 5.17 12.66 1.34
CA CYS A 179 4.95 12.72 -0.10
C CYS A 179 4.32 11.42 -0.65
N ILE A 180 4.66 10.24 -0.09
CA ILE A 180 3.97 8.99 -0.42
C ILE A 180 2.49 9.10 -0.05
N LEU A 181 2.16 9.60 1.15
CA LEU A 181 0.76 9.79 1.55
C LEU A 181 0.04 10.77 0.64
N GLU A 182 0.64 11.89 0.24
CA GLU A 182 0.03 12.82 -0.72
C GLU A 182 -0.28 12.11 -2.04
N ARG A 183 0.65 11.29 -2.55
CA ARG A 183 0.41 10.52 -3.77
C ARG A 183 -0.73 9.51 -3.60
N LEU A 184 -0.79 8.81 -2.47
CA LEU A 184 -1.89 7.90 -2.15
C LEU A 184 -3.24 8.63 -1.98
N GLY A 185 -3.21 9.83 -1.38
CA GLY A 185 -4.37 10.69 -1.19
C GLY A 185 -4.99 11.13 -2.51
N ARG A 186 -4.16 11.50 -3.49
CA ARG A 186 -4.60 11.82 -4.86
C ARG A 186 -5.30 10.65 -5.55
N SER A 187 -4.87 9.43 -5.25
CA SER A 187 -5.41 8.22 -5.88
C SER A 187 -6.60 7.61 -5.14
N ARG A 188 -7.02 8.17 -3.99
CA ARG A 188 -8.28 7.88 -3.29
C ARG A 188 -8.58 6.36 -3.21
N TRP A 189 -9.74 5.91 -3.70
CA TRP A 189 -10.18 4.50 -3.72
C TRP A 189 -9.55 3.64 -4.81
N GLN A 190 -8.78 4.25 -5.72
CA GLN A 190 -7.98 3.50 -6.68
C GLN A 190 -6.74 2.95 -5.97
N GLY A 191 -6.08 3.79 -5.16
CA GLY A 191 -4.78 3.51 -4.53
C GLY A 191 -3.61 3.63 -5.52
N GLU A 192 -2.42 3.22 -5.11
CA GLU A 192 -1.23 3.15 -5.96
C GLU A 192 -0.52 1.81 -5.80
N LEU A 193 0.07 1.31 -6.88
CA LEU A 193 0.88 0.11 -6.81
C LEU A 193 2.28 0.45 -6.31
N GLN A 194 2.79 -0.38 -5.40
CA GLN A 194 4.16 -0.24 -4.89
C GLN A 194 5.19 -0.24 -6.03
N ARG A 195 4.92 -0.99 -7.11
CA ARG A 195 5.75 -0.98 -8.31
C ARG A 195 5.83 0.42 -8.91
N ASP A 196 4.68 0.99 -9.24
CA ASP A 196 4.58 2.25 -9.97
C ASP A 196 5.08 3.43 -9.12
N LEU A 197 4.92 3.35 -7.81
CA LEU A 197 5.51 4.31 -6.87
C LEU A 197 7.04 4.34 -6.95
N HIS A 198 7.73 3.20 -6.87
CA HIS A 198 9.20 3.22 -6.89
C HIS A 198 9.77 3.40 -8.30
N SER A 199 9.19 2.77 -9.33
CA SER A 199 9.74 2.80 -10.68
C SER A 199 9.41 4.08 -11.44
N THR A 200 8.16 4.54 -11.35
CA THR A 200 7.63 5.60 -12.22
C THR A 200 7.60 6.94 -11.49
N ALA A 201 7.00 6.96 -10.30
CA ALA A 201 6.72 8.20 -9.60
C ALA A 201 7.96 8.75 -8.88
N PHE A 202 8.50 8.02 -7.89
CA PHE A 202 9.61 8.47 -7.05
C PHE A 202 10.98 8.15 -7.65
N LYS A 203 11.07 7.20 -8.59
CA LYS A 203 12.33 6.73 -9.21
C LYS A 203 13.39 6.36 -8.17
N VAL A 204 12.97 5.59 -7.16
CA VAL A 204 13.82 5.13 -6.05
C VAL A 204 13.94 3.61 -6.06
N ASP A 205 14.95 3.12 -5.36
CA ASP A 205 15.08 1.69 -5.09
C ASP A 205 13.91 1.16 -4.23
N ALA A 206 13.53 -0.09 -4.48
CA ALA A 206 12.45 -0.78 -3.77
C ALA A 206 12.73 -0.90 -2.27
N GLY A 207 14.00 -1.06 -1.86
CA GLY A 207 14.38 -1.11 -0.44
C GLY A 207 14.10 0.21 0.30
N LYS A 208 14.38 1.34 -0.36
CA LYS A 208 14.07 2.67 0.18
C LYS A 208 12.56 2.89 0.32
N LEU A 209 11.79 2.52 -0.71
CA LEU A 209 10.32 2.62 -0.63
C LEU A 209 9.76 1.74 0.49
N HIS A 210 10.26 0.51 0.63
CA HIS A 210 9.86 -0.41 1.70
C HIS A 210 10.08 0.21 3.08
N TYR A 211 11.24 0.83 3.35
CA TYR A 211 11.52 1.48 4.63
C TYR A 211 10.50 2.57 4.96
N HIS A 212 10.22 3.47 4.01
CA HIS A 212 9.24 4.54 4.22
C HIS A 212 7.81 4.03 4.34
N ARG A 213 7.46 2.97 3.58
CA ARG A 213 6.19 2.25 3.69
C ARG A 213 6.02 1.61 5.08
N LYS A 214 7.07 1.00 5.65
CA LYS A 214 7.04 0.35 6.96
C LYS A 214 6.66 1.34 8.07
N ILE A 215 7.19 2.57 8.01
CA ILE A 215 6.82 3.65 8.94
C ILE A 215 5.33 3.99 8.82
N LEU A 216 4.83 4.14 7.59
CA LEU A 216 3.41 4.46 7.35
C LEU A 216 2.47 3.35 7.84
N ASN A 217 2.85 2.08 7.63
CA ASN A 217 2.08 0.94 8.09
C ASN A 217 2.07 0.81 9.62
N LYS A 218 3.24 1.00 10.26
CA LYS A 218 3.38 0.96 11.72
C LYS A 218 2.49 2.00 12.42
N ASN A 219 2.33 3.16 11.79
CA ASN A 219 1.47 4.24 12.30
C ASN A 219 0.00 4.09 11.88
N GLY A 220 -0.39 2.98 11.23
CA GLY A 220 -1.77 2.74 10.83
C GLY A 220 -2.30 3.80 9.84
N LEU A 221 -1.48 4.25 8.90
CA LEU A 221 -1.88 5.27 7.91
C LEU A 221 -2.26 4.67 6.55
N ILE A 222 -1.72 3.48 6.24
CA ILE A 222 -1.92 2.80 4.95
C ILE A 222 -2.37 1.36 5.14
N THR A 223 -3.13 0.86 4.17
CA THR A 223 -3.46 -0.55 4.03
C THR A 223 -2.73 -1.14 2.83
N MET A 224 -2.38 -2.42 2.92
CA MET A 224 -1.65 -3.15 1.90
C MET A 224 -2.49 -4.33 1.42
N GLN A 225 -2.66 -4.48 0.11
CA GLN A 225 -3.37 -5.60 -0.50
C GLN A 225 -2.54 -6.21 -1.61
N SER A 226 -2.52 -7.55 -1.71
CA SER A 226 -1.92 -8.22 -2.86
C SER A 226 -2.75 -7.92 -4.10
N HIS A 227 -2.10 -7.45 -5.16
CA HIS A 227 -2.74 -7.11 -6.42
C HIS A 227 -2.02 -7.81 -7.57
N VAL A 228 -2.79 -8.53 -8.39
CA VAL A 228 -2.27 -9.29 -9.53
C VAL A 228 -2.84 -8.72 -10.82
N ILE A 229 -1.95 -8.40 -11.75
CA ILE A 229 -2.31 -7.89 -13.08
C ILE A 229 -1.87 -8.92 -14.11
N ARG A 230 -2.75 -9.25 -15.06
CA ARG A 230 -2.37 -10.03 -16.23
C ARG A 230 -2.02 -9.05 -17.36
N LEU A 231 -0.78 -9.15 -17.84
CA LEU A 231 -0.29 -8.36 -18.98
C LEU A 231 -0.86 -8.90 -20.30
N PRO A 232 -0.86 -8.09 -21.39
CA PRO A 232 -1.27 -8.54 -22.73
C PRO A 232 -0.51 -9.79 -23.20
N THR A 233 0.72 -9.95 -22.73
CA THR A 233 1.60 -11.10 -23.00
C THR A 233 1.16 -12.40 -22.30
N GLY A 234 0.12 -12.34 -21.45
CA GLY A 234 -0.35 -13.46 -20.63
C GLY A 234 0.43 -13.68 -19.33
N ALA A 235 1.54 -12.95 -19.12
CA ALA A 235 2.30 -13.01 -17.88
C ALA A 235 1.51 -12.39 -16.72
N GLN A 236 1.58 -13.03 -15.54
CA GLN A 236 1.01 -12.49 -14.31
C GLN A 236 2.06 -11.67 -13.58
N GLN A 237 1.66 -10.49 -13.14
CA GLN A 237 2.50 -9.58 -12.40
C GLN A 237 1.92 -9.32 -11.02
N HIS A 238 2.72 -9.63 -10.01
CA HIS A 238 2.37 -9.45 -8.61
C HIS A 238 2.89 -8.10 -8.13
N SER A 239 2.01 -7.32 -7.50
CA SER A 239 2.38 -6.09 -6.81
C SER A 239 1.53 -5.93 -5.55
N ILE A 240 1.87 -4.91 -4.76
CA ILE A 240 1.13 -4.55 -3.56
C ILE A 240 0.40 -3.25 -3.85
N LEU A 241 -0.92 -3.27 -3.72
CA LEU A 241 -1.76 -2.09 -3.75
C LEU A 241 -1.71 -1.41 -2.38
N LEU A 242 -1.34 -0.14 -2.39
CA LEU A 242 -1.32 0.73 -1.22
C LEU A 242 -2.50 1.69 -1.30
N LEU A 243 -3.24 1.79 -0.20
CA LEU A 243 -4.35 2.72 -0.03
C LEU A 243 -4.20 3.45 1.30
N LEU A 244 -4.70 4.68 1.40
CA LEU A 244 -4.91 5.30 2.70
C LEU A 244 -5.95 4.51 3.49
N ASN A 245 -5.78 4.41 4.81
CA ASN A 245 -6.71 3.64 5.66
C ASN A 245 -8.17 4.09 5.52
N ARG A 246 -8.40 5.40 5.42
CA ARG A 246 -9.75 5.96 5.24
C ARG A 246 -10.40 5.63 3.89
N PHE A 247 -9.61 5.23 2.89
CA PHE A 247 -10.07 4.83 1.55
C PHE A 247 -9.95 3.34 1.31
N HIS A 248 -9.80 2.55 2.37
CA HIS A 248 -9.68 1.12 2.26
C HIS A 248 -10.91 0.52 1.58
N VAL A 249 -10.67 -0.16 0.46
CA VAL A 249 -11.67 -0.98 -0.23
C VAL A 249 -11.10 -2.37 -0.32
N ASP A 250 -11.85 -3.37 0.14
CA ASP A 250 -11.40 -4.75 0.11
C ASP A 250 -11.42 -5.31 -1.33
N ARG A 251 -10.27 -5.28 -2.01
CA ARG A 251 -10.11 -5.77 -3.39
C ARG A 251 -9.65 -7.23 -3.38
N ARG A 252 -10.56 -8.14 -3.02
CA ARG A 252 -10.31 -9.59 -3.07
C ARG A 252 -10.53 -10.16 -4.47
N SER A 253 -9.65 -11.08 -4.88
CA SER A 253 -9.94 -11.88 -6.07
C SER A 253 -11.10 -12.83 -5.79
N LYS A 254 -11.85 -13.18 -6.85
CA LYS A 254 -12.94 -14.16 -6.75
C LYS A 254 -12.46 -15.49 -6.14
N TYR A 255 -11.23 -15.90 -6.48
CA TYR A 255 -10.65 -17.13 -5.94
C TYR A 255 -10.31 -17.01 -4.45
N ASP A 256 -9.87 -15.85 -3.95
CA ASP A 256 -9.62 -15.67 -2.51
C ASP A 256 -10.92 -15.81 -1.70
N ILE A 257 -12.00 -15.20 -2.17
CA ILE A 257 -13.33 -15.31 -1.54
C ILE A 257 -13.80 -16.78 -1.55
N LEU A 258 -13.59 -17.49 -2.66
CA LEU A 258 -13.96 -18.90 -2.79
C LEU A 258 -13.07 -19.81 -1.92
N MET A 259 -11.77 -19.52 -1.81
CA MET A 259 -10.84 -20.26 -0.95
C MET A 259 -11.18 -20.06 0.53
N GLU A 260 -11.51 -18.85 0.94
CA GLU A 260 -11.96 -18.53 2.30
C GLU A 260 -13.26 -19.27 2.62
N LYS A 261 -14.25 -19.20 1.73
CA LYS A 261 -15.51 -19.96 1.89
C LYS A 261 -15.27 -21.46 1.98
N LEU A 262 -14.45 -22.03 1.08
CA LEU A 262 -14.17 -23.46 1.09
C LEU A 262 -13.36 -23.88 2.33
N SER A 263 -12.43 -23.04 2.79
CA SER A 263 -11.69 -23.25 4.04
C SER A 263 -12.65 -23.23 5.24
N ALA A 264 -13.55 -22.25 5.34
CA ALA A 264 -14.53 -22.16 6.41
C ALA A 264 -15.49 -23.36 6.41
N MET A 265 -15.96 -23.79 5.23
CA MET A 265 -16.79 -24.99 5.10
C MET A 265 -16.05 -26.25 5.56
N LEU A 266 -14.79 -26.41 5.19
CA LEU A 266 -13.98 -27.55 5.62
C LEU A 266 -13.66 -27.51 7.12
N SER A 267 -13.39 -26.33 7.71
CA SER A 267 -13.15 -26.19 9.16
C SER A 267 -14.35 -26.62 10.01
N THR A 268 -15.58 -26.43 9.52
CA THR A 268 -16.81 -26.85 10.24
C THR A 268 -17.11 -28.35 10.17
N ARG A 269 -16.39 -29.13 9.35
CA ARG A 269 -16.68 -30.56 9.13
C ARG A 269 -15.79 -31.48 9.95
N SER A 270 -16.31 -32.66 10.28
CA SER A 270 -15.56 -33.72 10.95
C SER A 270 -14.32 -34.10 10.14
N ASN A 271 -13.15 -34.06 10.78
CA ASN A 271 -11.82 -34.30 10.19
C ASN A 271 -11.32 -33.28 9.16
N GLN A 272 -11.96 -32.11 9.00
CA GLN A 272 -11.57 -31.08 8.03
C GLN A 272 -11.46 -31.61 6.58
N MET A 273 -12.31 -32.59 6.25
CA MET A 273 -12.27 -33.33 4.98
C MET A 273 -13.66 -33.42 4.37
N GLU A 274 -13.74 -33.26 3.06
CA GLU A 274 -14.99 -33.49 2.31
C GLU A 274 -14.71 -33.98 0.88
N THR A 275 -15.68 -34.69 0.30
CA THR A 275 -15.62 -35.18 -1.07
C THR A 275 -15.66 -34.04 -2.10
N LEU A 276 -14.85 -34.15 -3.17
CA LEU A 276 -14.82 -33.13 -4.24
C LEU A 276 -16.18 -32.94 -4.94
N GLY A 277 -17.02 -33.98 -4.97
CA GLY A 277 -18.37 -33.92 -5.57
C GLY A 277 -19.33 -33.03 -4.77
N LYS A 278 -19.40 -33.21 -3.44
CA LYS A 278 -20.26 -32.42 -2.56
C LYS A 278 -19.78 -30.97 -2.44
N LEU A 279 -18.47 -30.77 -2.33
CA LEU A 279 -17.88 -29.41 -2.33
C LEU A 279 -18.21 -28.63 -3.61
N ARG A 280 -18.26 -29.31 -4.77
CA ARG A 280 -18.64 -28.67 -6.03
C ARG A 280 -20.11 -28.27 -6.05
N GLU A 281 -21.01 -29.16 -5.61
CA GLU A 281 -22.45 -28.92 -5.60
C GLU A 281 -22.84 -27.80 -4.64
N GLU A 282 -22.27 -27.77 -3.44
CA GLU A 282 -22.55 -26.73 -2.45
C GLU A 282 -21.97 -25.36 -2.81
N LEU A 283 -20.82 -25.32 -3.49
CA LEU A 283 -20.27 -24.06 -4.01
C LEU A 283 -20.98 -23.58 -5.28
N GLY A 284 -21.80 -24.42 -5.93
CA GLY A 284 -22.49 -24.07 -7.18
C GLY A 284 -21.55 -23.70 -8.33
N LEU A 285 -20.32 -24.22 -8.33
CA LEU A 285 -19.29 -23.85 -9.31
C LEU A 285 -19.24 -24.82 -10.51
N CYS A 286 -18.92 -24.29 -11.68
CA CYS A 286 -18.62 -25.11 -12.85
C CYS A 286 -17.30 -25.88 -12.67
N GLU A 287 -17.17 -27.02 -13.34
CA GLU A 287 -16.07 -27.97 -13.13
C GLU A 287 -14.67 -27.35 -13.40
N ARG A 288 -14.57 -26.44 -14.38
CA ARG A 288 -13.32 -25.73 -14.71
C ARG A 288 -12.87 -24.81 -13.57
N THR A 289 -13.80 -24.04 -12.99
CA THR A 289 -13.50 -23.10 -11.91
C THR A 289 -13.21 -23.82 -10.61
N PHE A 290 -13.96 -24.87 -10.30
CA PHE A 290 -13.67 -25.73 -9.14
C PHE A 290 -12.31 -26.40 -9.27
N LYS A 291 -11.94 -26.87 -10.47
CA LYS A 291 -10.63 -27.46 -10.74
C LYS A 291 -9.48 -26.49 -10.50
N ARG A 292 -9.62 -25.24 -10.98
CA ARG A 292 -8.65 -24.18 -10.68
C ARG A 292 -8.58 -23.86 -9.19
N LEU A 293 -9.73 -23.76 -8.51
CA LEU A 293 -9.82 -23.43 -7.09
C LEU A 293 -9.04 -24.43 -6.21
N TYR A 294 -9.32 -25.72 -6.32
CA TYR A 294 -8.61 -26.70 -5.48
C TYR A 294 -7.14 -26.82 -5.88
N GLN A 295 -6.78 -26.60 -7.16
CA GLN A 295 -5.38 -26.56 -7.59
C GLN A 295 -4.63 -25.37 -6.99
N TYR A 296 -5.27 -24.20 -6.87
CA TYR A 296 -4.71 -23.07 -6.16
C TYR A 296 -4.48 -23.37 -4.68
N MET A 297 -5.43 -24.05 -4.02
CA MET A 297 -5.25 -24.46 -2.62
C MET A 297 -4.14 -25.51 -2.43
N LEU A 298 -3.98 -26.44 -3.37
CA LEU A 298 -2.88 -27.40 -3.38
C LEU A 298 -1.53 -26.69 -3.55
N ASN A 299 -1.44 -25.79 -4.52
CA ASN A 299 -0.20 -25.05 -4.80
C ASN A 299 0.17 -24.10 -3.66
N ALA A 300 -0.83 -23.57 -2.94
CA ALA A 300 -0.63 -22.75 -1.74
C ALA A 300 -0.36 -23.59 -0.48
N GLY A 301 -0.38 -24.92 -0.56
CA GLY A 301 -0.17 -25.82 0.59
C GLY A 301 -1.30 -25.79 1.64
N LEU A 302 -2.45 -25.18 1.30
CA LEU A 302 -3.60 -25.03 2.20
C LEU A 302 -4.40 -26.33 2.31
N ALA A 303 -4.39 -27.13 1.25
CA ALA A 303 -5.15 -28.37 1.17
C ALA A 303 -4.31 -29.49 0.55
N LYS A 304 -4.66 -30.73 0.89
CA LYS A 304 -4.12 -31.94 0.26
C LYS A 304 -5.27 -32.78 -0.26
N VAL A 305 -5.14 -33.25 -1.49
CA VAL A 305 -6.05 -34.27 -2.01
C VAL A 305 -5.66 -35.60 -1.38
N VAL A 306 -6.56 -36.16 -0.57
CA VAL A 306 -6.40 -37.48 0.03
C VAL A 306 -7.40 -38.40 -0.65
N SER A 307 -6.91 -39.49 -1.25
CA SER A 307 -7.76 -40.55 -1.76
C SER A 307 -8.04 -41.50 -0.60
N LEU A 308 -9.27 -41.48 -0.08
CA LEU A 308 -9.69 -42.39 0.97
C LEU A 308 -10.76 -43.35 0.43
N PRO A 309 -10.80 -44.61 0.91
CA PRO A 309 -11.88 -45.52 0.57
C PRO A 309 -13.21 -44.97 1.10
N LEU A 310 -14.29 -45.12 0.33
CA LEU A 310 -15.63 -44.57 0.59
C LEU A 310 -16.19 -44.93 1.98
N GLN A 311 -15.68 -46.03 2.56
CA GLN A 311 -16.01 -46.56 3.89
C GLN A 311 -15.58 -45.65 5.05
N GLU A 312 -14.56 -44.80 4.86
CA GLU A 312 -14.03 -43.92 5.94
C GLU A 312 -14.71 -42.55 6.01
N ILE A 313 -15.44 -42.15 4.97
CA ILE A 313 -16.08 -40.81 4.86
C ILE A 313 -17.59 -40.90 5.10
N HIS A 314 -18.20 -42.06 4.85
CA HIS A 314 -19.61 -42.33 5.12
C HIS A 314 -19.79 -43.70 5.80
N PRO A 315 -19.75 -43.76 7.15
CA PRO A 315 -20.05 -45.01 7.87
C PRO A 315 -21.49 -45.51 7.69
N GLU A 316 -22.39 -44.73 7.08
CA GLU A 316 -23.79 -45.11 6.81
C GLU A 316 -24.05 -45.70 5.41
N CYS A 317 -23.08 -45.66 4.50
CA CYS A 317 -23.20 -46.32 3.21
C CYS A 317 -22.47 -47.67 3.27
N GLY A 318 -23.24 -48.76 3.26
CA GLY A 318 -22.72 -50.13 3.16
C GLY A 318 -21.74 -50.33 2.00
N PRO A 319 -21.05 -51.49 1.96
CA PRO A 319 -19.82 -51.71 1.21
C PRO A 319 -19.97 -51.45 -0.29
N CYS A 320 -19.51 -50.28 -0.73
CA CYS A 320 -19.43 -49.93 -2.15
C CYS A 320 -18.15 -50.52 -2.77
N LYS A 321 -18.24 -51.77 -3.22
CA LYS A 321 -17.19 -52.43 -4.00
C LYS A 321 -17.45 -52.25 -5.50
N THR A 322 -16.39 -52.00 -6.27
CA THR A 322 -16.47 -52.04 -7.75
C THR A 322 -16.75 -53.47 -8.24
N LYS A 323 -17.21 -53.64 -9.50
CA LYS A 323 -17.44 -54.96 -10.13
C LYS A 323 -16.20 -55.89 -10.16
N LYS A 324 -15.02 -55.40 -9.77
CA LYS A 324 -13.75 -56.15 -9.69
C LYS A 324 -13.21 -56.30 -8.25
N GLY A 325 -14.02 -56.00 -7.22
CA GLY A 325 -13.67 -56.26 -5.82
C GLY A 325 -12.68 -55.27 -5.20
N THR A 326 -12.37 -54.17 -5.86
CA THR A 326 -11.55 -53.06 -5.32
C THR A 326 -12.44 -52.01 -4.68
N ASP A 327 -12.03 -51.47 -3.53
CA ASP A 327 -12.75 -50.42 -2.82
C ASP A 327 -12.84 -49.14 -3.67
N VAL A 328 -14.01 -48.49 -3.66
CA VAL A 328 -14.21 -47.23 -4.36
C VAL A 328 -13.42 -46.15 -3.62
N MET A 329 -12.33 -45.70 -4.23
CA MET A 329 -11.51 -44.61 -3.71
C MET A 329 -12.16 -43.27 -4.06
N VAL A 330 -12.48 -42.47 -3.05
CA VAL A 330 -13.01 -41.11 -3.23
C VAL A 330 -11.91 -40.10 -2.98
N ARG A 331 -11.73 -39.18 -3.92
CA ARG A 331 -10.84 -38.04 -3.73
C ARG A 331 -11.52 -37.04 -2.81
N CYS A 332 -10.95 -36.84 -1.64
CA CYS A 332 -11.36 -35.84 -0.68
C CYS A 332 -10.35 -34.70 -0.63
N LEU A 333 -10.84 -33.50 -0.42
CA LEU A 333 -9.98 -32.37 -0.10
C LEU A 333 -9.86 -32.30 1.41
N LYS A 334 -8.64 -32.50 1.93
CA LYS A 334 -8.30 -32.28 3.33
C LYS A 334 -7.72 -30.90 3.50
N LEU A 335 -8.29 -30.08 4.37
CA LEU A 335 -7.68 -28.83 4.80
C LEU A 335 -6.47 -29.15 5.69
N LEU A 336 -5.32 -28.55 5.40
CA LEU A 336 -4.11 -28.66 6.22
C LEU A 336 -3.92 -27.43 7.08
N LYS A 337 -4.18 -26.25 6.51
CA LYS A 337 -4.13 -24.95 7.17
C LYS A 337 -5.37 -24.15 6.76
N GLU A 338 -5.93 -23.42 7.71
CA GLU A 338 -6.96 -22.43 7.38
C GLU A 338 -6.39 -21.39 6.43
N PHE A 339 -7.21 -20.96 5.47
CA PHE A 339 -6.83 -19.88 4.57
C PHE A 339 -6.67 -18.57 5.36
N LYS A 340 -5.43 -18.26 5.73
CA LYS A 340 -5.02 -16.94 6.18
C LYS A 340 -4.44 -16.18 4.99
N ARG A 341 -4.84 -14.91 4.88
CA ARG A 341 -4.48 -14.02 3.77
C ARG A 341 -2.96 -13.84 3.73
N LYS A 342 -2.34 -14.01 2.55
CA LYS A 342 -0.89 -13.85 2.31
C LYS A 342 -0.26 -12.51 2.74
N VAL A 343 -1.07 -11.51 3.09
CA VAL A 343 -0.56 -10.21 3.57
C VAL A 343 -0.07 -10.30 5.02
N GLU A 344 -0.49 -11.32 5.77
CA GLU A 344 0.02 -11.61 7.11
C GLU A 344 1.38 -12.31 7.06
N ASP A 345 1.62 -13.21 6.09
CA ASP A 345 2.88 -13.96 5.99
C ASP A 345 4.11 -13.08 5.68
N ASP A 346 3.98 -12.02 4.85
CA ASP A 346 5.08 -11.07 4.60
C ASP A 346 5.41 -10.17 5.82
N GLN A 347 4.58 -10.21 6.87
CA GLN A 347 4.80 -9.44 8.11
C GLN A 347 5.49 -10.28 9.20
N GLU A 348 5.32 -11.60 9.18
CA GLU A 348 5.99 -12.50 10.14
C GLU A 348 7.46 -12.76 9.77
N GLU A 349 7.88 -12.57 8.52
CA GLU A 349 9.29 -12.77 8.11
C GLU A 349 10.23 -11.63 8.50
N ASP A 350 9.72 -10.49 8.99
CA ASP A 350 10.52 -9.28 9.26
C ASP A 350 10.55 -8.88 10.74
N GLU A 351 9.99 -9.70 11.64
CA GLU A 351 10.49 -9.82 13.02
C GLU A 351 11.75 -10.71 13.01
N ASP A 352 12.76 -10.26 12.25
CA ASP A 352 14.17 -10.57 12.49
C ASP A 352 14.63 -9.92 13.82
N GLU A 353 13.86 -10.09 14.91
CA GLU A 353 14.53 -10.48 16.13
C GLU A 353 15.07 -11.88 15.83
N GLU A 354 16.26 -11.95 15.21
CA GLU A 354 17.07 -13.17 15.28
C GLU A 354 17.03 -13.57 16.75
N VAL A 355 16.24 -14.59 17.07
CA VAL A 355 16.09 -15.10 18.44
C VAL A 355 17.48 -15.61 18.76
N ILE A 356 18.27 -14.79 19.44
CA ILE A 356 19.61 -15.16 19.88
C ILE A 356 19.37 -16.22 20.94
N SER A 357 19.31 -17.47 20.50
CA SER A 357 19.05 -18.66 21.32
C SER A 357 20.13 -18.92 22.38
N LYS A 358 21.12 -18.04 22.49
CA LYS A 358 22.19 -18.08 23.48
C LYS A 358 22.32 -16.72 24.15
N ALA A 359 22.11 -16.67 25.46
CA ALA A 359 22.40 -15.49 26.27
C ALA A 359 23.89 -15.11 26.13
N VAL A 360 24.18 -14.17 25.22
CA VAL A 360 25.51 -13.59 25.08
C VAL A 360 25.66 -12.56 26.19
N ARG A 361 26.64 -12.74 27.07
CA ARG A 361 26.96 -11.73 28.10
C ARG A 361 27.50 -10.48 27.40
N PRO A 362 26.93 -9.29 27.65
CA PRO A 362 27.53 -8.03 27.20
C PRO A 362 28.95 -7.90 27.75
N MET A 363 29.89 -7.43 26.93
CA MET A 363 31.22 -7.04 27.39
C MET A 363 31.18 -5.61 27.92
N ASP A 364 32.01 -5.34 28.92
CA ASP A 364 32.28 -3.97 29.35
C ASP A 364 33.11 -3.27 28.27
N ILE A 365 32.50 -2.27 27.63
CA ILE A 365 33.15 -1.47 26.59
C ILE A 365 34.09 -0.48 27.27
N VAL A 366 35.37 -0.54 26.91
CA VAL A 366 36.37 0.41 27.41
C VAL A 366 36.45 1.59 26.44
N PHE A 367 35.98 2.77 26.87
CA PHE A 367 35.92 3.97 26.02
C PHE A 367 37.28 4.48 25.53
N GLU A 368 38.36 4.16 26.24
CA GLU A 368 39.73 4.56 25.87
C GLU A 368 40.35 3.69 24.76
N ARG A 369 39.67 2.59 24.36
CA ARG A 369 40.12 1.70 23.29
C ARG A 369 39.20 1.80 22.09
N ASP A 370 39.74 1.59 20.89
CA ASP A 370 38.94 1.60 19.69
C ASP A 370 38.00 0.38 19.62
N MET A 371 36.81 0.59 19.05
CA MET A 371 35.77 -0.44 18.96
C MET A 371 36.18 -1.61 18.05
N LEU A 372 37.08 -1.37 17.09
CA LEU A 372 37.54 -2.38 16.14
C LEU A 372 38.46 -3.40 16.83
N THR A 373 39.44 -2.94 17.62
CA THR A 373 40.33 -3.80 18.42
C THR A 373 39.54 -4.58 19.46
N GLN A 374 38.58 -3.95 20.15
CA GLN A 374 37.73 -4.66 21.12
C GLN A 374 36.87 -5.74 20.45
N THR A 375 36.37 -5.48 19.24
CA THR A 375 35.63 -6.49 18.45
C THR A 375 36.55 -7.61 17.97
N TYR A 376 37.80 -7.31 17.61
CA TYR A 376 38.80 -8.30 17.22
C TYR A 376 39.17 -9.22 18.39
N GLU A 377 39.47 -8.65 19.57
CA GLU A 377 39.74 -9.42 20.80
C GLU A 377 38.55 -10.32 21.18
N LEU A 378 37.31 -9.86 20.98
CA LEU A 378 36.10 -10.67 21.21
C LEU A 378 36.05 -11.90 20.29
N ILE A 379 36.41 -11.72 19.01
CA ILE A 379 36.47 -12.81 18.03
C ILE A 379 37.58 -13.80 18.41
N GLU A 380 38.76 -13.31 18.77
CA GLU A 380 39.88 -14.16 19.19
C GLU A 380 39.55 -14.97 20.45
N ARG A 381 38.91 -14.36 21.47
CA ARG A 381 38.49 -15.05 22.70
C ARG A 381 37.51 -16.19 22.44
N ARG A 382 36.66 -16.09 21.40
CA ARG A 382 35.74 -17.17 21.00
C ARG A 382 36.41 -18.27 20.16
N GLY A 383 37.60 -18.02 19.64
CA GLY A 383 38.41 -19.01 18.94
C GLY A 383 37.69 -19.65 17.75
N THR A 384 37.79 -20.97 17.62
CA THR A 384 37.30 -21.75 16.46
C THR A 384 35.78 -21.83 16.34
N LYS A 385 35.03 -21.42 17.36
CA LYS A 385 33.56 -21.38 17.31
C LYS A 385 33.01 -20.20 16.52
N GLY A 386 33.86 -19.21 16.24
CA GLY A 386 33.45 -17.96 15.59
C GLY A 386 32.42 -17.18 16.40
N ILE A 387 31.97 -16.07 15.83
CA ILE A 387 30.90 -15.23 16.39
C ILE A 387 30.06 -14.68 15.24
N SER A 388 28.74 -14.70 15.38
CA SER A 388 27.86 -14.11 14.37
C SER A 388 27.79 -12.59 14.50
N GLN A 389 27.36 -11.90 13.45
CA GLN A 389 27.16 -10.44 13.49
C GLN A 389 26.14 -10.04 14.56
N ALA A 390 25.08 -10.82 14.76
CA ALA A 390 24.07 -10.56 15.79
C ALA A 390 24.60 -10.79 17.21
N GLU A 391 25.50 -11.77 17.38
CA GLU A 391 26.19 -11.97 18.66
C GLU A 391 27.16 -10.82 18.96
N ILE A 392 27.87 -10.27 17.96
CA ILE A 392 28.70 -9.06 18.12
C ILE A 392 27.82 -7.87 18.53
N ARG A 393 26.66 -7.71 17.89
CA ARG A 393 25.71 -6.63 18.19
C ARG A 393 25.34 -6.61 19.68
N VAL A 394 25.03 -7.78 20.24
CA VAL A 394 24.64 -7.92 21.65
C VAL A 394 25.85 -7.86 22.59
N ALA A 395 26.96 -8.49 22.23
CA ALA A 395 28.17 -8.47 23.05
C ALA A 395 28.75 -7.05 23.20
N MET A 396 28.75 -6.27 22.12
CA MET A 396 29.32 -4.92 22.08
C MET A 396 28.27 -3.82 22.29
N ASN A 397 26.99 -4.17 22.51
CA ASN A 397 25.88 -3.22 22.68
C ASN A 397 25.83 -2.11 21.60
N VAL A 398 26.03 -2.49 20.33
CA VAL A 398 26.06 -1.56 19.18
C VAL A 398 24.84 -1.76 18.27
N GLY A 399 24.52 -0.78 17.42
CA GLY A 399 23.43 -0.89 16.45
C GLY A 399 23.68 -1.93 15.34
N LYS A 400 22.63 -2.38 14.63
CA LYS A 400 22.75 -3.35 13.50
C LYS A 400 23.70 -2.86 12.40
N LEU A 401 23.65 -1.56 12.09
CA LEU A 401 24.51 -0.93 11.07
C LEU A 401 25.97 -0.84 11.53
N GLU A 402 26.19 -0.52 12.80
CA GLU A 402 27.53 -0.43 13.40
C GLU A 402 28.19 -1.81 13.49
N ALA A 403 27.47 -2.84 13.95
CA ALA A 403 27.94 -4.23 13.93
C ALA A 403 28.32 -4.67 12.51
N ARG A 404 27.51 -4.29 11.50
CA ARG A 404 27.81 -4.58 10.08
C ARG A 404 29.07 -3.85 9.61
N MET A 405 29.24 -2.60 10.01
CA MET A 405 30.40 -1.79 9.66
C MET A 405 31.68 -2.35 10.31
N LEU A 406 31.62 -2.76 11.58
CA LEU A 406 32.72 -3.42 12.28
C LEU A 406 33.14 -4.71 11.57
N CYS A 407 32.20 -5.58 11.20
CA CYS A 407 32.49 -6.79 10.43
C CYS A 407 33.14 -6.46 9.07
N ARG A 408 32.66 -5.43 8.36
CA ARG A 408 33.24 -5.00 7.08
C ARG A 408 34.65 -4.42 7.22
N LEU A 409 34.89 -3.66 8.28
CA LEU A 409 36.21 -3.11 8.58
C LEU A 409 37.20 -4.24 8.90
N LEU A 410 36.82 -5.18 9.77
CA LEU A 410 37.62 -6.36 10.09
C LEU A 410 37.94 -7.23 8.85
N GLN A 411 37.01 -7.33 7.91
CA GLN A 411 37.25 -7.99 6.62
C GLN A 411 38.24 -7.23 5.74
N ARG A 412 38.20 -5.89 5.74
CA ARG A 412 39.11 -5.05 4.94
C ARG A 412 40.54 -5.04 5.48
N PHE A 413 40.74 -5.08 6.79
CA PHE A 413 42.08 -5.11 7.40
C PHE A 413 42.74 -6.50 7.35
N LYS A 414 42.07 -7.53 6.81
CA LYS A 414 42.51 -8.94 6.80
C LYS A 414 43.46 -9.32 5.64
N VAL A 415 44.25 -8.40 5.07
CA VAL A 415 45.19 -8.70 3.96
C VAL A 415 46.64 -8.25 4.19
N ASP A 416 47.00 -7.63 5.32
CA ASP A 416 48.40 -7.27 5.56
C ASP A 416 48.99 -8.02 6.75
N TYR A 417 49.36 -9.29 6.56
CA TYR A 417 50.58 -9.81 7.17
C TYR A 417 51.25 -10.83 6.22
N PRO A 418 52.52 -10.60 5.84
CA PRO A 418 53.31 -11.53 5.05
C PRO A 418 53.66 -12.77 5.87
N ALA A 419 53.80 -13.89 5.16
CA ALA A 419 54.15 -15.22 5.69
C ALA A 419 55.48 -15.27 6.43
#